data_AF-A0A843V8Y2-F1
#
_entry.id   AF-A0A843V8Y2-F1
#
_cell.length_a   1.000
_cell.length_b   1.000
_cell.length_c   1.000
_cell.angle_alpha   90.00
_cell.angle_beta   90.00
_cell.angle_gamma   90.00
#
_symmetry.space_group_name_H-M   'P 1'
#
loop_
_entity.id
_entity.type
_entity.pdbx_description
1 polymer ?
#
loop_
_entity_poly.entity_id
_entity_poly.type
_entity_poly.pdbx_seq_one_letter_code
_entity_poly.pdbx_strand_id
1 'polypeptide(L)'
;MAGPTKKNVGSPSLTDSSGDPGRPLPHRRGDPTVHMIPSRQIAHNLETPEMKGEGRVGPPRGFSPINSGRGWRKRSRESTRPSAWNEGRTGSVLVLFFSVSLVFQIFVCFISKSEGQEFFRCVWFVFDFWIWAFFGVSCFRGMDTFLFTSESVNEGHPDKLCDQISDAVLDACLAQDPDSKVACETCTKTNMVMVFGEITTKANVDYEKIVRDTCRSIGFVSDDVGLDADNCKVLVNIEQQSPDIAQGVHGHFTKRPEDIGAGDQGHMFGYATDETPELMPLSHVLATKLGARLTEVRKNGTCAWLRPDGKTQVTVEYQNDNGAMVPIRVHTVLISTQHDETVTNDEIAADLKEHVIKPVIPEKYLDEKTIFHLNPSGRFVIGGPHGDAGLTGRKIIIDTYGGWGAHGGGAFSGKDPTKVDRSGAYIARQAAKSIVANGLARRCLVQVSYAIGVPEPLSVFVDSYGTGKIPDKEILSIVKENFDFRPGMITINLDLKKGGGRFTKTAAYGHFGRDDSDFTWEVVKPLKADKAAA
;
A
#
# COMPACT_ATOMS: atom_id res chain seq x y z
N MET A 1 44.03 73.75 29.52
CA MET A 1 42.78 74.28 30.08
C MET A 1 41.70 73.25 29.83
N ALA A 2 40.81 72.83 30.72
CA ALA A 2 40.67 72.77 32.18
C ALA A 2 39.40 71.90 32.39
N GLY A 3 39.36 71.04 33.42
CA GLY A 3 38.11 70.37 33.85
C GLY A 3 37.19 71.33 34.63
N PRO A 4 36.45 70.91 35.70
CA PRO A 4 36.19 69.54 36.18
C PRO A 4 34.81 69.29 36.90
N THR A 5 34.68 68.08 37.49
CA THR A 5 33.99 67.67 38.77
C THR A 5 32.45 67.56 38.89
N LYS A 6 31.82 66.43 39.28
CA LYS A 6 31.81 65.51 40.48
C LYS A 6 31.00 65.99 41.70
N LYS A 7 30.10 65.13 42.22
CA LYS A 7 29.98 64.78 43.68
C LYS A 7 29.09 63.54 43.96
N ASN A 8 29.63 62.64 44.80
CA ASN A 8 29.04 61.51 45.54
C ASN A 8 28.77 61.94 46.99
N VAL A 9 27.84 61.27 47.71
CA VAL A 9 27.88 60.87 49.16
C VAL A 9 26.78 59.78 49.36
N GLY A 10 26.86 58.70 50.13
CA GLY A 10 27.84 58.11 51.05
C GLY A 10 27.21 56.92 51.81
N SER A 11 28.04 55.98 52.29
CA SER A 11 27.73 54.85 53.19
C SER A 11 27.75 55.26 54.68
N PRO A 12 27.35 54.38 55.63
CA PRO A 12 28.37 53.66 56.42
C PRO A 12 27.98 52.23 56.90
N SER A 13 28.98 51.53 57.46
CA SER A 13 29.00 50.17 58.02
C SER A 13 29.36 50.15 59.53
N LEU A 14 29.33 48.95 60.17
CA LEU A 14 29.93 48.47 61.46
C LEU A 14 28.88 48.12 62.56
N THR A 15 28.90 47.09 63.44
CA THR A 15 29.73 45.87 63.79
C THR A 15 29.07 45.15 65.00
N ASP A 16 29.26 43.80 65.12
CA ASP A 16 29.41 42.92 66.33
C ASP A 16 28.34 42.87 67.46
N SER A 17 28.10 41.80 68.26
CA SER A 17 28.62 40.43 68.44
C SER A 17 27.79 39.65 69.51
N SER A 18 27.91 38.31 69.53
CA SER A 18 27.87 37.37 70.70
C SER A 18 26.55 36.74 71.26
N GLY A 19 26.54 35.39 71.35
CA GLY A 19 26.21 34.69 72.61
C GLY A 19 24.99 33.74 72.69
N ASP A 20 25.16 32.45 72.33
CA ASP A 20 24.34 31.26 72.65
C ASP A 20 24.57 30.81 74.13
N PRO A 21 23.67 30.07 74.87
CA PRO A 21 23.52 28.59 74.74
C PRO A 21 22.14 27.97 75.08
N GLY A 22 21.78 26.83 74.46
CA GLY A 22 20.99 25.78 75.14
C GLY A 22 20.09 24.79 74.35
N ARG A 23 20.70 23.82 73.62
CA ARG A 23 20.41 22.35 73.46
C ARG A 23 18.99 21.71 73.67
N PRO A 24 18.70 20.47 73.18
CA PRO A 24 19.10 19.79 71.90
C PRO A 24 18.05 18.78 71.27
N LEU A 25 18.18 18.55 69.93
CA LEU A 25 18.07 17.27 69.13
C LEU A 25 16.77 16.39 69.13
N PRO A 26 16.54 15.44 68.16
CA PRO A 26 17.49 14.84 67.17
C PRO A 26 17.03 14.62 65.70
N HIS A 27 18.04 14.31 64.87
CA HIS A 27 18.07 13.80 63.48
C HIS A 27 17.88 12.28 63.33
N ARG A 28 17.56 11.82 62.09
CA ARG A 28 18.11 10.64 61.34
C ARG A 28 17.52 10.68 59.90
N ARG A 29 18.27 10.76 58.79
CA ARG A 29 19.13 9.80 58.04
C ARG A 29 18.49 8.43 57.74
N GLY A 30 18.44 8.07 56.45
CA GLY A 30 18.21 6.70 55.95
C GLY A 30 18.28 6.59 54.42
N ASP A 31 19.37 6.01 53.94
CA ASP A 31 19.54 5.31 52.65
C ASP A 31 18.62 4.06 52.60
N PRO A 32 18.33 3.45 51.44
CA PRO A 32 18.90 2.10 51.30
C PRO A 32 19.32 1.68 49.88
N THR A 33 20.44 0.97 49.90
CA THR A 33 20.93 -0.05 48.99
C THR A 33 19.88 -1.07 48.50
N VAL A 34 20.05 -1.44 47.22
CA VAL A 34 19.34 -2.50 46.50
C VAL A 34 19.79 -3.88 47.00
N HIS A 35 18.83 -4.71 47.43
CA HIS A 35 18.98 -6.16 47.57
C HIS A 35 17.99 -6.88 46.65
N MET A 36 18.50 -7.67 45.71
CA MET A 36 17.76 -8.65 44.90
C MET A 36 17.46 -9.92 45.71
N ILE A 37 16.20 -10.38 45.77
CA ILE A 37 15.78 -11.80 45.85
C ILE A 37 14.32 -11.91 45.28
N PRO A 38 13.77 -13.08 44.86
CA PRO A 38 13.26 -13.32 43.51
C PRO A 38 11.72 -13.38 43.41
N SER A 39 11.17 -13.15 42.21
CA SER A 39 9.74 -13.32 41.92
C SER A 39 9.35 -14.80 41.90
N ARG A 40 8.55 -15.22 42.89
CA ARG A 40 7.75 -16.46 42.84
C ARG A 40 6.49 -16.23 42.01
N GLN A 41 6.24 -17.13 41.07
CA GLN A 41 4.95 -17.29 40.39
C GLN A 41 3.82 -17.44 41.40
N ILE A 42 2.76 -16.64 41.24
CA ILE A 42 1.44 -16.94 41.80
C ILE A 42 0.43 -16.76 40.67
N ALA A 43 -0.11 -17.89 40.23
CA ALA A 43 -1.25 -17.98 39.34
C ALA A 43 -2.52 -17.56 40.10
N HIS A 44 -3.30 -16.65 39.51
CA HIS A 44 -4.65 -16.38 39.98
C HIS A 44 -5.65 -17.17 39.13
N ASN A 45 -6.24 -18.19 39.75
CA ASN A 45 -7.50 -18.80 39.35
C ASN A 45 -8.62 -17.77 39.53
N LEU A 46 -9.42 -17.56 38.49
CA LEU A 46 -10.76 -16.97 38.61
C LEU A 46 -11.77 -18.08 38.35
N GLU A 47 -12.47 -18.44 39.43
CA GLU A 47 -13.60 -19.36 39.44
C GLU A 47 -14.83 -18.69 38.79
N THR A 48 -15.47 -19.39 37.86
CA THR A 48 -16.79 -19.05 37.31
C THR A 48 -17.89 -19.77 38.10
N PRO A 49 -19.01 -19.12 38.48
CA PRO A 49 -20.10 -19.80 39.17
C PRO A 49 -21.01 -20.56 38.20
N GLU A 50 -21.31 -21.82 38.54
CA GLU A 50 -22.39 -22.60 37.92
C GLU A 50 -23.78 -22.08 38.33
N MET A 51 -24.70 -21.97 37.36
CA MET A 51 -26.14 -22.15 37.59
C MET A 51 -26.68 -23.24 36.66
N LYS A 52 -27.27 -24.26 37.26
CA LYS A 52 -28.03 -25.35 36.61
C LYS A 52 -29.46 -24.90 36.36
N GLY A 53 -30.02 -25.24 35.20
CA GLY A 53 -31.43 -25.04 34.85
C GLY A 53 -31.79 -25.64 33.49
N GLU A 54 -32.34 -26.85 33.55
CA GLU A 54 -32.83 -27.78 32.53
C GLU A 54 -33.52 -27.25 31.25
N GLY A 55 -33.29 -27.95 30.13
CA GLY A 55 -34.10 -27.86 28.90
C GLY A 55 -33.52 -28.65 27.73
N ARG A 56 -33.84 -29.96 27.63
CA ARG A 56 -33.43 -30.84 26.51
C ARG A 56 -34.24 -30.53 25.25
N VAL A 57 -33.58 -30.35 24.10
CA VAL A 57 -34.19 -30.53 22.76
C VAL A 57 -33.22 -31.31 21.88
N GLY A 58 -33.69 -32.43 21.34
CA GLY A 58 -32.94 -33.39 20.52
C GLY A 58 -32.86 -33.03 19.02
N PRO A 59 -32.20 -33.88 18.21
CA PRO A 59 -31.79 -33.54 16.84
C PRO A 59 -32.89 -33.86 15.81
N PRO A 60 -32.99 -33.12 14.68
CA PRO A 60 -33.95 -33.46 13.65
C PRO A 60 -33.43 -34.61 12.77
N ARG A 61 -34.29 -35.63 12.59
CA ARG A 61 -34.19 -36.66 11.56
C ARG A 61 -34.83 -36.13 10.27
N GLY A 62 -34.28 -36.52 9.12
CA GLY A 62 -34.90 -36.28 7.81
C GLY A 62 -36.09 -37.20 7.53
N PHE A 63 -36.97 -36.78 6.61
CA PHE A 63 -37.71 -37.62 5.66
C PHE A 63 -38.30 -36.75 4.53
N SER A 64 -38.58 -37.43 3.41
CA SER A 64 -38.71 -37.01 2.00
C SER A 64 -40.01 -36.24 1.58
N PRO A 65 -40.13 -35.81 0.30
CA PRO A 65 -41.03 -34.74 -0.15
C PRO A 65 -42.42 -35.23 -0.61
N ILE A 66 -43.40 -34.31 -0.59
CA ILE A 66 -44.73 -34.52 -1.19
C ILE A 66 -44.92 -33.59 -2.41
N ASN A 67 -45.41 -34.24 -3.46
CA ASN A 67 -45.91 -33.74 -4.75
C ASN A 67 -46.73 -32.43 -4.71
N SER A 68 -46.50 -31.60 -5.72
CA SER A 68 -47.62 -31.05 -6.50
C SER A 68 -47.23 -30.99 -7.98
N GLY A 69 -47.93 -31.78 -8.80
CA GLY A 69 -47.81 -31.78 -10.24
C GLY A 69 -48.72 -30.72 -10.87
N ARG A 70 -48.27 -30.15 -11.99
CA ARG A 70 -49.13 -29.83 -13.14
C ARG A 70 -48.26 -29.78 -14.40
N GLY A 71 -48.54 -30.71 -15.30
CA GLY A 71 -47.72 -31.02 -16.46
C GLY A 71 -47.91 -30.09 -17.66
N TRP A 72 -46.90 -30.09 -18.52
CA TRP A 72 -46.97 -29.56 -19.87
C TRP A 72 -46.66 -30.68 -20.88
N ARG A 73 -47.59 -30.86 -21.82
CA ARG A 73 -47.52 -31.82 -22.92
C ARG A 73 -46.51 -31.37 -23.98
N LYS A 74 -45.84 -32.37 -24.55
CA LYS A 74 -45.06 -32.38 -25.79
C LYS A 74 -45.70 -31.57 -26.92
N ARG A 75 -44.88 -30.86 -27.70
CA ARG A 75 -45.00 -30.81 -29.16
C ARG A 75 -43.62 -30.87 -29.81
N SER A 76 -43.63 -31.57 -30.94
CA SER A 76 -42.52 -32.11 -31.72
C SER A 76 -41.88 -31.09 -32.66
N ARG A 77 -40.65 -31.42 -33.05
CA ARG A 77 -39.81 -30.81 -34.10
C ARG A 77 -40.54 -30.52 -35.41
N GLU A 78 -40.13 -29.43 -36.06
CA GLU A 78 -39.83 -29.45 -37.49
C GLU A 78 -38.70 -28.46 -37.83
N SER A 79 -37.95 -28.81 -38.85
CA SER A 79 -36.59 -28.38 -39.15
C SER A 79 -36.52 -27.50 -40.39
N THR A 80 -35.71 -26.44 -40.36
CA THR A 80 -35.11 -25.85 -41.57
C THR A 80 -33.65 -25.48 -41.29
N ARG A 81 -32.75 -25.97 -42.15
CA ARG A 81 -31.29 -25.76 -42.13
C ARG A 81 -30.88 -24.33 -42.55
N PRO A 82 -29.66 -23.89 -42.20
CA PRO A 82 -29.14 -22.54 -42.45
C PRO A 82 -28.32 -22.42 -43.75
N SER A 83 -28.20 -21.18 -44.25
CA SER A 83 -27.33 -20.78 -45.36
C SER A 83 -25.98 -20.22 -44.88
N ALA A 84 -24.90 -20.86 -45.34
CA ALA A 84 -23.58 -20.37 -45.77
C ALA A 84 -22.97 -19.09 -45.15
N TRP A 85 -21.88 -19.22 -44.37
CA TRP A 85 -20.44 -19.32 -44.72
C TRP A 85 -19.75 -17.95 -44.92
N ASN A 86 -18.80 -17.62 -44.03
CA ASN A 86 -17.43 -17.27 -44.42
C ASN A 86 -16.47 -17.32 -43.21
N GLU A 87 -15.78 -18.46 -43.03
CA GLU A 87 -14.55 -18.54 -42.26
C GLU A 87 -13.45 -19.09 -43.16
N GLY A 88 -12.51 -18.22 -43.53
CA GLY A 88 -11.30 -18.58 -44.26
C GLY A 88 -10.09 -18.39 -43.36
N ARG A 89 -9.56 -19.52 -42.84
CA ARG A 89 -8.17 -19.79 -42.39
C ARG A 89 -8.09 -20.79 -41.23
N THR A 90 -8.81 -21.91 -41.31
CA THR A 90 -8.63 -23.07 -40.40
C THR A 90 -8.74 -24.42 -41.12
N GLY A 91 -9.16 -24.45 -42.39
CA GLY A 91 -9.42 -25.68 -43.14
C GLY A 91 -8.19 -26.45 -43.64
N SER A 92 -7.02 -25.82 -43.77
CA SER A 92 -5.88 -26.46 -44.44
C SER A 92 -5.13 -27.49 -43.59
N VAL A 93 -5.22 -27.40 -42.26
CA VAL A 93 -4.54 -28.35 -41.35
C VAL A 93 -5.40 -29.60 -41.15
N LEU A 94 -6.73 -29.43 -41.01
CA LEU A 94 -7.65 -30.55 -40.73
C LEU A 94 -7.80 -31.53 -41.91
N VAL A 95 -7.67 -31.06 -43.14
CA VAL A 95 -7.78 -31.89 -44.36
C VAL A 95 -6.53 -32.76 -44.57
N LEU A 96 -5.35 -32.33 -44.11
CA LEU A 96 -4.13 -33.14 -44.17
C LEU A 96 -4.20 -34.36 -43.22
N PHE A 97 -4.80 -34.20 -42.05
CA PHE A 97 -4.91 -35.26 -41.03
C PHE A 97 -5.85 -36.41 -41.44
N PHE A 98 -6.97 -36.10 -42.10
CA PHE A 98 -7.89 -37.15 -42.59
C PHE A 98 -7.32 -37.96 -43.75
N SER A 99 -6.46 -37.34 -44.56
CA SER A 99 -5.87 -37.97 -45.75
C SER A 99 -4.83 -39.04 -45.38
N VAL A 100 -4.02 -38.80 -44.34
CA VAL A 100 -2.97 -39.74 -43.89
C VAL A 100 -3.55 -40.93 -43.14
N SER A 101 -4.64 -40.74 -42.39
CA SER A 101 -5.30 -41.81 -41.63
C SER A 101 -5.99 -42.84 -42.54
N LEU A 102 -6.61 -42.39 -43.64
CA LEU A 102 -7.29 -43.28 -44.58
C LEU A 102 -6.31 -44.13 -45.42
N VAL A 103 -5.17 -43.56 -45.81
CA VAL A 103 -4.12 -44.28 -46.57
C VAL A 103 -3.46 -45.37 -45.71
N PHE A 104 -3.31 -45.13 -44.40
CA PHE A 104 -2.74 -46.12 -43.48
C PHE A 104 -3.73 -47.26 -43.16
N GLN A 105 -5.04 -46.97 -43.07
CA GLN A 105 -6.07 -48.00 -42.88
C GLN A 105 -6.17 -48.97 -44.07
N ILE A 106 -5.97 -48.49 -45.30
CA ILE A 106 -5.94 -49.35 -46.49
C ILE A 106 -4.69 -50.24 -46.51
N PHE A 107 -3.55 -49.74 -46.05
CA PHE A 107 -2.29 -50.50 -46.00
C PHE A 107 -2.33 -51.63 -44.95
N VAL A 108 -2.98 -51.41 -43.81
CA VAL A 108 -3.10 -52.42 -42.73
C VAL A 108 -4.13 -53.51 -43.08
N CYS A 109 -5.17 -53.19 -43.84
CA CYS A 109 -6.12 -54.20 -44.33
C CYS A 109 -5.49 -55.21 -45.30
N PHE A 110 -4.45 -54.83 -46.04
CA PHE A 110 -3.77 -55.73 -46.98
C PHE A 110 -2.80 -56.73 -46.32
N ILE A 111 -2.38 -56.48 -45.07
CA ILE A 111 -1.42 -57.33 -44.34
C ILE A 111 -2.13 -58.33 -43.40
N SER A 112 -3.47 -58.31 -43.32
CA SER A 112 -4.27 -59.21 -42.46
C SER A 112 -4.61 -60.56 -43.13
N LYS A 113 -3.63 -61.19 -43.80
CA LYS A 113 -3.72 -62.59 -44.26
C LYS A 113 -2.46 -63.38 -43.90
N SER A 114 -2.00 -63.26 -42.67
CA SER A 114 -1.22 -64.31 -42.01
C SER A 114 -1.19 -64.03 -40.50
N GLU A 115 -1.78 -64.96 -39.76
CA GLU A 115 -1.57 -65.30 -38.35
C GLU A 115 -1.06 -64.22 -37.37
N GLY A 116 -1.88 -63.92 -36.35
CA GLY A 116 -1.43 -63.21 -35.14
C GLY A 116 -2.38 -62.13 -34.61
N GLN A 117 -3.64 -62.47 -34.33
CA GLN A 117 -4.64 -61.50 -33.87
C GLN A 117 -4.47 -60.99 -32.41
N GLU A 118 -3.56 -61.55 -31.62
CA GLU A 118 -3.36 -61.14 -30.21
C GLU A 118 -2.28 -60.06 -30.04
N PHE A 119 -1.27 -59.99 -30.91
CA PHE A 119 -0.16 -59.03 -30.76
C PHE A 119 -0.56 -57.59 -31.15
N PHE A 120 -1.46 -57.45 -32.13
CA PHE A 120 -1.87 -56.14 -32.65
C PHE A 120 -2.82 -55.37 -31.72
N ARG A 121 -3.56 -56.05 -30.83
CA ARG A 121 -4.44 -55.41 -29.84
C ARG A 121 -3.66 -54.70 -28.73
N CYS A 122 -2.53 -55.26 -28.29
CA CYS A 122 -1.66 -54.63 -27.30
C CYS A 122 -0.92 -53.40 -27.86
N VAL A 123 -0.44 -53.47 -29.11
CA VAL A 123 0.27 -52.34 -29.74
C VAL A 123 -0.69 -51.16 -29.97
N TRP A 124 -1.95 -51.42 -30.35
CA TRP A 124 -2.97 -50.37 -30.49
C TRP A 124 -3.32 -49.67 -29.17
N PHE A 125 -3.46 -50.41 -28.07
CA PHE A 125 -3.79 -49.81 -26.77
C PHE A 125 -2.65 -48.93 -26.22
N VAL A 126 -1.40 -49.30 -26.49
CA VAL A 126 -0.23 -48.50 -26.09
C VAL A 126 -0.05 -47.29 -27.02
N PHE A 127 -0.32 -47.40 -28.32
CA PHE A 127 -0.19 -46.27 -29.25
C PHE A 127 -1.31 -45.23 -29.09
N ASP A 128 -2.56 -45.63 -28.89
CA ASP A 128 -3.67 -44.70 -28.64
C ASP A 128 -3.52 -44.01 -27.29
N PHE A 129 -3.09 -44.73 -26.24
CA PHE A 129 -2.83 -44.11 -24.93
C PHE A 129 -1.68 -43.10 -25.01
N TRP A 130 -0.64 -43.39 -25.80
CA TRP A 130 0.48 -42.45 -25.99
C TRP A 130 0.11 -41.26 -26.88
N ILE A 131 -0.72 -41.42 -27.93
CA ILE A 131 -1.17 -40.29 -28.76
C ILE A 131 -2.17 -39.42 -27.98
N TRP A 132 -3.05 -39.99 -27.16
CA TRP A 132 -3.92 -39.21 -26.28
C TRP A 132 -3.14 -38.55 -25.12
N ALA A 133 -2.08 -39.18 -24.60
CA ALA A 133 -1.21 -38.57 -23.60
C ALA A 133 -0.26 -37.50 -24.17
N PHE A 134 0.21 -37.65 -25.41
CA PHE A 134 1.11 -36.67 -26.07
C PHE A 134 0.36 -35.54 -26.79
N PHE A 135 -0.85 -35.77 -27.31
CA PHE A 135 -1.62 -34.77 -28.07
C PHE A 135 -2.98 -34.41 -27.44
N GLY A 136 -3.54 -35.24 -26.56
CA GLY A 136 -4.85 -35.02 -25.91
C GLY A 136 -4.83 -34.13 -24.67
N VAL A 137 -3.66 -33.71 -24.17
CA VAL A 137 -3.52 -32.75 -23.06
C VAL A 137 -3.35 -31.30 -23.56
N SER A 138 -3.33 -31.08 -24.88
CA SER A 138 -3.44 -29.73 -25.47
C SER A 138 -4.89 -29.39 -25.87
N CYS A 139 -5.85 -30.02 -25.19
CA CYS A 139 -7.25 -29.62 -25.25
C CYS A 139 -7.36 -28.28 -24.52
N PHE A 140 -7.63 -27.19 -25.27
CA PHE A 140 -8.03 -25.85 -24.82
C PHE A 140 -8.28 -25.78 -23.30
N ARG A 141 -7.23 -25.58 -22.50
CA ARG A 141 -7.42 -25.01 -21.17
C ARG A 141 -7.90 -23.60 -21.43
N GLY A 142 -9.20 -23.35 -21.24
CA GLY A 142 -9.66 -21.99 -21.04
C GLY A 142 -8.70 -21.35 -20.04
N MET A 143 -8.09 -20.23 -20.43
CA MET A 143 -7.08 -19.58 -19.60
C MET A 143 -7.80 -19.14 -18.32
N ASP A 144 -7.50 -19.81 -17.20
CA ASP A 144 -8.12 -19.52 -15.91
C ASP A 144 -7.83 -18.06 -15.54
N THR A 145 -8.88 -17.24 -15.44
CA THR A 145 -8.80 -15.86 -14.96
C THR A 145 -9.22 -15.77 -13.50
N PHE A 146 -8.78 -14.72 -12.81
CA PHE A 146 -9.20 -14.40 -11.46
C PHE A 146 -9.44 -12.90 -11.31
N LEU A 147 -10.21 -12.51 -10.28
CA LEU A 147 -10.51 -11.11 -9.98
C LEU A 147 -9.62 -10.63 -8.84
N PHE A 148 -8.97 -9.48 -9.04
CA PHE A 148 -8.22 -8.79 -7.99
C PHE A 148 -8.71 -7.35 -7.86
N THR A 149 -8.85 -6.87 -6.63
CA THR A 149 -9.41 -5.55 -6.35
C THR A 149 -8.42 -4.71 -5.55
N SER A 150 -8.24 -3.46 -5.97
CA SER A 150 -7.54 -2.44 -5.21
C SER A 150 -8.42 -1.22 -5.07
N GLU A 151 -8.23 -0.46 -3.99
CA GLU A 151 -8.92 0.79 -3.73
C GLU A 151 -7.93 1.97 -3.60
N SER A 152 -8.48 3.18 -3.65
CA SER A 152 -7.80 4.43 -3.36
C SER A 152 -8.79 5.43 -2.78
N VAL A 153 -8.27 6.48 -2.14
CA VAL A 153 -9.07 7.57 -1.58
C VAL A 153 -8.44 8.91 -1.94
N ASN A 154 -9.26 9.94 -2.04
CA ASN A 154 -8.82 11.26 -2.47
C ASN A 154 -8.13 12.02 -1.33
N GLU A 155 -7.49 13.14 -1.65
CA GLU A 155 -6.83 14.02 -0.67
C GLU A 155 -7.76 14.56 0.43
N GLY A 156 -9.08 14.59 0.20
CA GLY A 156 -10.07 15.02 1.20
C GLY A 156 -10.55 13.91 2.13
N HIS A 157 -10.15 12.65 1.94
CA HIS A 157 -10.48 11.60 2.90
C HIS A 157 -9.82 11.93 4.25
N PRO A 158 -10.50 11.78 5.40
CA PRO A 158 -9.98 12.26 6.69
C PRO A 158 -8.64 11.62 7.09
N ASP A 159 -8.44 10.32 6.87
CA ASP A 159 -7.11 9.71 7.07
C ASP A 159 -6.04 10.31 6.14
N LYS A 160 -6.37 10.63 4.88
CA LYS A 160 -5.41 11.24 3.95
C LYS A 160 -5.14 12.70 4.24
N LEU A 161 -6.11 13.41 4.81
CA LEU A 161 -5.89 14.74 5.37
C LEU A 161 -4.82 14.66 6.47
N CYS A 162 -4.91 13.68 7.37
CA CYS A 162 -3.90 13.48 8.43
C CYS A 162 -2.51 13.17 7.87
N ASP A 163 -2.40 12.26 6.88
CA ASP A 163 -1.12 11.97 6.21
C ASP A 163 -0.50 13.23 5.60
N GLN A 164 -1.30 14.04 4.90
CA GLN A 164 -0.84 15.28 4.25
C GLN A 164 -0.39 16.34 5.27
N ILE A 165 -1.11 16.51 6.38
CA ILE A 165 -0.71 17.43 7.46
C ILE A 165 0.60 16.97 8.10
N SER A 166 0.71 15.68 8.43
CA SER A 166 1.91 15.09 9.00
C SER A 166 3.14 15.32 8.11
N ASP A 167 3.00 15.13 6.79
CA ASP A 167 4.10 15.38 5.85
C ASP A 167 4.33 16.88 5.55
N ALA A 168 3.33 17.73 5.65
CA ALA A 168 3.51 19.19 5.54
C ALA A 168 4.34 19.73 6.73
N VAL A 169 4.11 19.21 7.94
CA VAL A 169 4.94 19.50 9.11
C VAL A 169 6.38 19.02 8.89
N LEU A 170 6.56 17.78 8.42
CA LEU A 170 7.89 17.25 8.09
C LEU A 170 8.61 18.11 7.05
N ASP A 171 7.95 18.46 5.96
CA ASP A 171 8.50 19.28 4.89
C ASP A 171 8.94 20.65 5.41
N ALA A 172 8.18 21.27 6.32
CA ALA A 172 8.51 22.54 6.94
C ALA A 172 9.73 22.44 7.87
N CYS A 173 9.83 21.36 8.66
CA CYS A 173 11.02 21.09 9.48
C CYS A 173 12.27 20.91 8.60
N LEU A 174 12.20 20.03 7.59
CA LEU A 174 13.33 19.72 6.71
C LEU A 174 13.76 20.89 5.80
N ALA A 175 12.84 21.81 5.48
CA ALA A 175 13.18 23.01 4.71
C ALA A 175 14.13 23.95 5.45
N GLN A 176 14.07 24.00 6.79
CA GLN A 176 14.92 24.86 7.62
C GLN A 176 16.07 24.08 8.28
N ASP A 177 15.84 22.82 8.65
CA ASP A 177 16.79 21.93 9.29
C ASP A 177 16.73 20.52 8.67
N PRO A 178 17.59 20.22 7.69
CA PRO A 178 17.64 18.91 7.03
C PRO A 178 17.93 17.73 7.96
N ASP A 179 18.44 18.00 9.17
CA ASP A 179 18.75 16.98 10.18
C ASP A 179 17.61 16.77 11.19
N SER A 180 16.47 17.44 11.01
CA SER A 180 15.28 17.29 11.87
C SER A 180 14.93 15.82 12.11
N LYS A 181 14.61 15.49 13.36
CA LYS A 181 14.04 14.20 13.75
C LYS A 181 12.55 14.42 13.94
N VAL A 182 11.74 13.77 13.12
CA VAL A 182 10.30 14.01 13.05
C VAL A 182 9.57 12.66 13.11
N ALA A 183 8.63 12.58 14.03
CA ALA A 183 7.58 11.56 14.14
C ALA A 183 6.26 12.29 14.43
N CYS A 184 5.74 13.00 13.42
CA CYS A 184 4.54 13.83 13.54
C CYS A 184 3.30 13.03 13.17
N GLU A 185 2.47 12.74 14.16
CA GLU A 185 1.17 12.11 13.99
C GLU A 185 0.07 13.18 13.94
N THR A 186 -0.97 12.90 13.16
CA THR A 186 -2.15 13.76 13.06
C THR A 186 -3.39 12.91 13.26
N CYS A 187 -4.36 13.42 14.03
CA CYS A 187 -5.72 12.90 14.03
C CYS A 187 -6.74 14.02 13.83
N THR A 188 -7.92 13.68 13.33
CA THR A 188 -8.99 14.64 13.08
C THR A 188 -10.36 14.04 13.33
N LYS A 189 -11.29 14.87 13.77
CA LYS A 189 -12.73 14.59 13.82
C LYS A 189 -13.48 15.92 13.67
N THR A 190 -14.80 15.91 13.79
CA THR A 190 -15.68 17.07 13.72
C THR A 190 -15.08 18.29 14.42
N ASN A 191 -14.79 19.34 13.63
CA ASN A 191 -14.28 20.63 14.08
C ASN A 191 -12.94 20.59 14.85
N MET A 192 -12.12 19.56 14.65
CA MET A 192 -10.85 19.40 15.36
C MET A 192 -9.78 18.70 14.53
N VAL A 193 -8.57 19.25 14.58
CA VAL A 193 -7.33 18.59 14.16
C VAL A 193 -6.35 18.61 15.33
N MET A 194 -5.73 17.48 15.62
CA MET A 194 -4.65 17.39 16.59
C MET A 194 -3.37 16.92 15.90
N VAL A 195 -2.28 17.65 16.11
CA VAL A 195 -0.93 17.22 15.75
C VAL A 195 -0.16 16.87 17.01
N PHE A 196 0.47 15.71 17.03
CA PHE A 196 1.15 15.16 18.21
C PHE A 196 2.33 14.27 17.81
N GLY A 197 3.08 13.78 18.80
CA GLY A 197 4.28 12.96 18.61
C GLY A 197 5.56 13.73 18.92
N GLU A 198 6.69 13.30 18.34
CA GLU A 198 8.01 13.79 18.74
C GLU A 198 8.76 14.49 17.61
N ILE A 199 9.18 15.74 17.86
CA ILE A 199 9.99 16.54 16.93
C ILE A 199 11.19 17.15 17.66
N THR A 200 12.38 16.81 17.17
CA THR A 200 13.64 17.47 17.54
C THR A 200 14.20 18.17 16.31
N THR A 201 14.14 19.49 16.29
CA THR A 201 14.52 20.32 15.15
C THR A 201 15.05 21.69 15.60
N LYS A 202 15.89 22.30 14.78
CA LYS A 202 16.29 23.71 14.88
C LYS A 202 15.32 24.65 14.14
N ALA A 203 14.40 24.10 13.35
CA ALA A 203 13.42 24.84 12.60
C ALA A 203 12.46 25.60 13.53
N ASN A 204 12.06 26.81 13.13
CA ASN A 204 10.98 27.53 13.77
C ASN A 204 9.71 27.33 12.95
N VAL A 205 8.81 26.49 13.46
CA VAL A 205 7.63 26.01 12.74
C VAL A 205 6.35 26.40 13.48
N ASP A 206 5.46 27.08 12.79
CA ASP A 206 4.09 27.32 13.25
C ASP A 206 3.20 26.15 12.79
N TYR A 207 3.04 25.17 13.68
CA TYR A 207 2.26 23.96 13.41
C TYR A 207 0.79 24.26 13.10
N GLU A 208 0.19 25.22 13.83
CA GLU A 208 -1.20 25.59 13.63
C GLU A 208 -1.41 26.17 12.23
N LYS A 209 -0.54 27.09 11.81
CA LYS A 209 -0.60 27.65 10.47
C LYS A 209 -0.47 26.58 9.38
N ILE A 210 0.44 25.61 9.54
CA ILE A 210 0.61 24.51 8.58
C ILE A 210 -0.65 23.65 8.47
N VAL A 211 -1.25 23.29 9.61
CA VAL A 211 -2.51 22.53 9.65
C VAL A 211 -3.58 23.26 8.86
N ARG A 212 -3.79 24.55 9.14
CA ARG A 212 -4.83 25.36 8.49
C ARG A 212 -4.58 25.52 6.99
N ASP A 213 -3.34 25.82 6.60
CA ASP A 213 -2.96 25.97 5.20
C ASP A 213 -3.16 24.68 4.40
N THR A 214 -2.81 23.54 4.99
CA THR A 214 -3.00 22.22 4.38
C THR A 214 -4.49 21.92 4.18
N CYS A 215 -5.31 22.05 5.23
CA CYS A 215 -6.76 21.88 5.15
C CYS A 215 -7.39 22.78 4.06
N ARG A 216 -7.00 24.05 4.02
CA ARG A 216 -7.51 25.02 3.05
C ARG A 216 -7.15 24.65 1.62
N SER A 217 -5.92 24.22 1.38
CA SER A 217 -5.43 23.83 0.04
C SER A 217 -6.13 22.58 -0.53
N ILE A 218 -6.60 21.70 0.35
CA ILE A 218 -7.37 20.49 -0.01
C ILE A 218 -8.81 20.87 -0.39
N GLY A 219 -9.37 21.90 0.25
CA GLY A 219 -10.70 22.44 -0.02
C GLY A 219 -11.64 22.42 1.19
N PHE A 220 -11.11 22.23 2.40
CA PHE A 220 -11.87 22.34 3.65
C PHE A 220 -11.98 23.79 4.09
N VAL A 221 -12.97 24.50 3.56
CA VAL A 221 -13.14 25.96 3.72
C VAL A 221 -14.45 26.36 4.41
N SER A 222 -15.25 25.39 4.85
CA SER A 222 -16.49 25.62 5.58
C SER A 222 -16.98 24.35 6.29
N ASP A 223 -17.82 24.51 7.30
CA ASP A 223 -18.48 23.38 7.97
C ASP A 223 -19.31 22.53 7.00
N ASP A 224 -19.92 23.17 5.99
CA ASP A 224 -20.74 22.50 4.99
C ASP A 224 -19.98 21.43 4.21
N VAL A 225 -18.68 21.62 3.97
CA VAL A 225 -17.83 20.65 3.26
C VAL A 225 -17.15 19.64 4.19
N GLY A 226 -17.35 19.76 5.51
CA GLY A 226 -16.94 18.77 6.51
C GLY A 226 -15.83 19.21 7.46
N LEU A 227 -15.18 20.34 7.19
CA LEU A 227 -14.22 21.01 8.09
C LEU A 227 -13.98 22.44 7.56
N ASP A 228 -13.91 23.40 8.47
CA ASP A 228 -13.50 24.78 8.17
C ASP A 228 -12.07 25.01 8.68
N ALA A 229 -11.12 25.21 7.77
CA ALA A 229 -9.71 25.44 8.10
C ALA A 229 -9.47 26.69 8.97
N ASP A 230 -10.33 27.71 8.89
CA ASP A 230 -10.15 28.97 9.61
C ASP A 230 -10.82 28.95 10.99
N ASN A 231 -11.86 28.13 11.17
CA ASN A 231 -12.63 28.05 12.41
C ASN A 231 -12.39 26.78 13.25
N CYS A 232 -11.74 25.75 12.70
CA CYS A 232 -11.51 24.52 13.44
C CYS A 232 -10.53 24.67 14.61
N LYS A 233 -10.71 23.82 15.63
CA LYS A 233 -9.76 23.71 16.73
C LYS A 233 -8.51 22.99 16.25
N VAL A 234 -7.35 23.61 16.44
CA VAL A 234 -6.06 22.95 16.22
C VAL A 234 -5.41 22.72 17.57
N LEU A 235 -5.18 21.47 17.92
CA LEU A 235 -4.55 21.04 19.17
C LEU A 235 -3.12 20.61 18.86
N VAL A 236 -2.14 21.25 19.49
CA VAL A 236 -0.72 20.92 19.31
C VAL A 236 -0.20 20.25 20.59
N ASN A 237 0.20 18.99 20.47
CA ASN A 237 0.73 18.19 21.57
C ASN A 237 2.02 17.48 21.12
N ILE A 238 3.03 18.27 20.76
CA ILE A 238 4.32 17.80 20.22
C ILE A 238 5.39 17.93 21.31
N GLU A 239 6.14 16.85 21.53
CA GLU A 239 7.27 16.79 22.47
C GLU A 239 8.62 16.65 21.73
N GLN A 240 9.73 16.73 22.46
CA GLN A 240 11.04 16.40 21.90
C GLN A 240 11.26 14.88 21.86
N GLN A 241 12.07 14.41 20.91
CA GLN A 241 12.44 12.99 20.84
C GLN A 241 13.16 12.53 22.12
N SER A 242 12.84 11.32 22.60
CA SER A 242 13.52 10.69 23.72
C SER A 242 15.06 10.67 23.54
N PRO A 243 15.84 11.16 24.53
CA PRO A 243 17.30 11.09 24.52
C PRO A 243 17.86 9.67 24.32
N ASP A 244 17.18 8.65 24.85
CA ASP A 244 17.60 7.25 24.76
C ASP A 244 17.54 6.74 23.32
N ILE A 245 16.50 7.12 22.58
CA ILE A 245 16.35 6.83 21.14
C ILE A 245 17.41 7.60 20.35
N ALA A 246 17.61 8.88 20.67
CA ALA A 246 18.59 9.73 19.98
C ALA A 246 20.02 9.17 20.09
N GLN A 247 20.41 8.64 21.26
CA GLN A 247 21.70 7.99 21.48
C GLN A 247 21.86 6.72 20.62
N GLY A 248 20.84 5.84 20.60
CA GLY A 248 20.89 4.59 19.85
C GLY A 248 20.95 4.77 18.33
N VAL A 249 20.19 5.73 17.80
CA VAL A 249 20.02 5.93 16.35
C VAL A 249 21.13 6.77 15.75
N HIS A 250 21.36 7.97 16.26
CA HIS A 250 22.29 8.95 15.68
C HIS A 250 23.34 9.47 16.68
N GLY A 251 23.41 8.91 17.89
CA GLY A 251 24.39 9.29 18.91
C GLY A 251 24.31 10.76 19.28
N HIS A 252 23.10 11.32 19.42
CA HIS A 252 22.91 12.77 19.57
C HIS A 252 23.57 13.60 18.44
N PHE A 253 23.43 13.11 17.20
CA PHE A 253 23.94 13.76 15.98
C PHE A 253 25.47 13.64 15.81
N THR A 254 26.10 12.66 16.47
CA THR A 254 27.56 12.43 16.37
C THR A 254 27.93 11.24 15.46
N LYS A 255 27.00 10.32 15.18
CA LYS A 255 27.27 9.18 14.30
C LYS A 255 27.45 9.63 12.84
N ARG A 256 28.42 9.03 12.16
CA ARG A 256 28.60 9.18 10.70
C ARG A 256 27.49 8.44 9.95
N PRO A 257 27.16 8.81 8.70
CA PRO A 257 26.07 8.18 7.94
C PRO A 257 26.14 6.65 7.85
N GLU A 258 27.34 6.09 7.69
CA GLU A 258 27.59 4.64 7.64
C GLU A 258 27.34 3.93 8.98
N ASP A 259 27.34 4.68 10.08
CA ASP A 259 27.19 4.19 11.46
C ASP A 259 25.81 4.52 12.06
N ILE A 260 24.94 5.22 11.31
CA ILE A 260 23.56 5.53 11.73
C ILE A 260 22.77 4.22 11.79
N GLY A 261 22.24 3.93 12.98
CA GLY A 261 21.38 2.77 13.20
C GLY A 261 19.96 3.02 12.69
N ALA A 262 19.19 1.94 12.49
CA ALA A 262 17.78 2.08 12.17
C ALA A 262 17.03 2.82 13.29
N GLY A 263 16.13 3.73 12.92
CA GLY A 263 15.32 4.51 13.85
C GLY A 263 14.38 3.69 14.73
N ASP A 264 14.01 2.50 14.25
CA ASP A 264 13.19 1.50 14.92
C ASP A 264 13.47 0.11 14.33
N GLN A 265 12.95 -0.95 14.95
CA GLN A 265 12.82 -2.25 14.32
C GLN A 265 11.69 -2.27 13.28
N GLY A 266 11.73 -3.22 12.37
CA GLY A 266 10.63 -3.45 11.43
C GLY A 266 11.09 -4.21 10.19
N HIS A 267 10.14 -4.51 9.31
CA HIS A 267 10.44 -5.04 7.98
C HIS A 267 9.62 -4.29 6.93
N MET A 268 10.18 -4.13 5.73
CA MET A 268 9.60 -3.34 4.65
C MET A 268 9.61 -4.15 3.37
N PHE A 269 8.69 -3.83 2.45
CA PHE A 269 8.57 -4.51 1.17
C PHE A 269 8.61 -3.54 -0.01
N GLY A 270 9.37 -3.93 -1.02
CA GLY A 270 9.42 -3.34 -2.34
C GLY A 270 8.74 -4.26 -3.34
N TYR A 271 7.91 -3.72 -4.24
CA TYR A 271 7.26 -4.51 -5.27
C TYR A 271 7.33 -3.82 -6.63
N ALA A 272 7.48 -4.60 -7.69
CA ALA A 272 7.34 -4.16 -9.07
C ALA A 272 6.82 -5.29 -9.97
N THR A 273 6.15 -4.90 -11.05
CA THR A 273 5.48 -5.77 -12.03
C THR A 273 5.50 -5.09 -13.38
N ASP A 274 5.63 -5.82 -14.47
CA ASP A 274 5.70 -5.28 -15.84
C ASP A 274 4.34 -4.95 -16.48
N GLU A 275 3.24 -5.09 -15.73
CA GLU A 275 1.88 -4.90 -16.24
C GLU A 275 1.51 -3.45 -16.58
N THR A 276 2.28 -2.46 -16.09
CA THR A 276 2.13 -1.03 -16.42
C THR A 276 3.48 -0.37 -16.69
N PRO A 277 3.53 0.73 -17.47
CA PRO A 277 4.78 1.48 -17.71
C PRO A 277 5.50 1.96 -16.44
N GLU A 278 4.74 2.36 -15.42
CA GLU A 278 5.26 2.80 -14.11
C GLU A 278 5.70 1.62 -13.20
N LEU A 279 5.65 0.40 -13.72
CA LEU A 279 6.00 -0.85 -13.04
C LEU A 279 5.21 -1.09 -11.76
N MET A 280 3.91 -0.82 -11.81
CA MET A 280 2.94 -0.95 -10.71
C MET A 280 1.74 -1.84 -11.09
N PRO A 281 1.02 -2.41 -10.10
CA PRO A 281 -0.20 -3.16 -10.38
C PRO A 281 -1.29 -2.28 -11.00
N LEU A 282 -1.90 -2.72 -12.10
CA LEU A 282 -2.92 -1.98 -12.83
C LEU A 282 -4.14 -1.66 -11.97
N SER A 283 -4.63 -2.59 -11.15
CA SER A 283 -5.77 -2.35 -10.25
C SER A 283 -5.52 -1.16 -9.31
N HIS A 284 -4.31 -1.08 -8.76
CA HIS A 284 -3.91 0.02 -7.88
C HIS A 284 -3.73 1.33 -8.66
N VAL A 285 -3.04 1.28 -9.81
CA VAL A 285 -2.82 2.45 -10.68
C VAL A 285 -4.14 3.08 -11.10
N LEU A 286 -5.10 2.27 -11.55
CA LEU A 286 -6.41 2.77 -12.00
C LEU A 286 -7.22 3.37 -10.85
N ALA A 287 -7.30 2.70 -9.70
CA ALA A 287 -7.98 3.25 -8.52
C ALA A 287 -7.37 4.61 -8.13
N THR A 288 -6.04 4.67 -8.01
CA THR A 288 -5.33 5.90 -7.64
C THR A 288 -5.52 7.02 -8.67
N LYS A 289 -5.42 6.73 -9.97
CA LYS A 289 -5.64 7.73 -11.02
C LYS A 289 -7.09 8.23 -11.08
N LEU A 290 -8.08 7.38 -10.79
CA LEU A 290 -9.49 7.82 -10.67
C LEU A 290 -9.65 8.79 -9.49
N GLY A 291 -9.03 8.51 -8.34
CA GLY A 291 -9.06 9.40 -7.19
C GLY A 291 -8.39 10.75 -7.46
N ALA A 292 -7.23 10.75 -8.11
CA ALA A 292 -6.54 11.96 -8.53
C ALA A 292 -7.38 12.77 -9.54
N ARG A 293 -8.03 12.08 -10.50
CA ARG A 293 -8.89 12.72 -11.51
C ARG A 293 -10.14 13.36 -10.89
N LEU A 294 -10.76 12.73 -9.89
CA LEU A 294 -11.87 13.33 -9.13
C LEU A 294 -11.48 14.67 -8.52
N THR A 295 -10.31 14.73 -7.89
CA THR A 295 -9.76 15.98 -7.34
C THR A 295 -9.49 17.01 -8.44
N GLU A 296 -8.92 16.59 -9.56
CA GLU A 296 -8.62 17.49 -10.67
C GLU A 296 -9.89 18.16 -11.21
N VAL A 297 -10.94 17.39 -11.52
CA VAL A 297 -12.18 17.92 -12.08
C VAL A 297 -12.98 18.77 -11.07
N ARG A 298 -12.77 18.55 -9.76
CA ARG A 298 -13.26 19.44 -8.71
C ARG A 298 -12.50 20.76 -8.71
N LYS A 299 -11.17 20.72 -8.62
CA LYS A 299 -10.32 21.91 -8.49
C LYS A 299 -10.32 22.80 -9.73
N ASN A 300 -10.49 22.22 -10.92
CA ASN A 300 -10.56 22.97 -12.17
C ASN A 300 -12.00 23.43 -12.53
N GLY A 301 -13.01 23.06 -11.73
CA GLY A 301 -14.40 23.46 -11.91
C GLY A 301 -15.22 22.68 -12.95
N THR A 302 -14.65 21.65 -13.59
CA THR A 302 -15.39 20.81 -14.56
C THR A 302 -16.60 20.13 -13.91
N CYS A 303 -16.42 19.59 -12.71
CA CYS A 303 -17.47 19.02 -11.87
C CYS A 303 -17.55 19.82 -10.56
N ALA A 304 -18.00 21.07 -10.64
CA ALA A 304 -17.97 22.01 -9.51
C ALA A 304 -18.85 21.57 -8.30
N TRP A 305 -19.79 20.65 -8.51
CA TRP A 305 -20.62 20.06 -7.46
C TRP A 305 -19.84 19.09 -6.54
N LEU A 306 -18.63 18.67 -6.93
CA LEU A 306 -17.79 17.79 -6.13
C LEU A 306 -17.29 18.48 -4.86
N ARG A 307 -17.25 17.71 -3.78
CA ARG A 307 -16.61 18.09 -2.52
C ARG A 307 -15.34 17.24 -2.29
N PRO A 308 -14.49 17.58 -1.30
CA PRO A 308 -13.15 17.00 -1.21
C PRO A 308 -13.07 15.49 -0.96
N ASP A 309 -13.99 14.91 -0.18
CA ASP A 309 -13.92 13.49 0.20
C ASP A 309 -14.39 12.57 -0.94
N GLY A 310 -13.65 11.50 -1.19
CA GLY A 310 -13.94 10.56 -2.28
C GLY A 310 -13.15 9.27 -2.17
N LYS A 311 -13.75 8.19 -2.67
CA LYS A 311 -13.22 6.83 -2.65
C LYS A 311 -13.43 6.18 -4.01
N THR A 312 -12.44 5.39 -4.42
CA THR A 312 -12.46 4.68 -5.69
C THR A 312 -11.99 3.25 -5.48
N GLN A 313 -12.53 2.31 -6.23
CA GLN A 313 -12.13 0.91 -6.18
C GLN A 313 -12.27 0.29 -7.57
N VAL A 314 -11.27 -0.49 -7.97
CA VAL A 314 -11.21 -1.12 -9.29
C VAL A 314 -10.94 -2.60 -9.10
N THR A 315 -11.84 -3.42 -9.64
CA THR A 315 -11.66 -4.86 -9.78
C THR A 315 -11.21 -5.16 -11.20
N VAL A 316 -10.03 -5.73 -11.34
CA VAL A 316 -9.45 -6.13 -12.63
C VAL A 316 -9.49 -7.64 -12.74
N GLU A 317 -9.84 -8.12 -13.93
CA GLU A 317 -9.72 -9.52 -14.30
C GLU A 317 -8.31 -9.78 -14.84
N TYR A 318 -7.63 -10.73 -14.21
CA TYR A 318 -6.24 -11.07 -14.48
C TYR A 318 -6.12 -12.50 -14.97
N GLN A 319 -5.10 -12.70 -15.79
CA GLN A 319 -4.55 -14.01 -16.09
C GLN A 319 -3.15 -14.14 -15.49
N ASN A 320 -2.82 -15.33 -14.99
CA ASN A 320 -1.48 -15.70 -14.59
C ASN A 320 -0.71 -16.35 -15.76
N ASP A 321 0.29 -15.64 -16.29
CA ASP A 321 1.22 -16.14 -17.30
C ASP A 321 2.55 -16.51 -16.62
N ASN A 322 2.64 -17.75 -16.15
CA ASN A 322 3.86 -18.31 -15.54
C ASN A 322 4.46 -17.43 -14.44
N GLY A 323 3.61 -16.87 -13.58
CA GLY A 323 3.99 -15.97 -12.50
C GLY A 323 3.89 -14.49 -12.84
N ALA A 324 3.71 -14.09 -14.11
CA ALA A 324 3.47 -12.70 -14.48
C ALA A 324 1.97 -12.38 -14.49
N MET A 325 1.59 -11.16 -14.10
CA MET A 325 0.19 -10.71 -14.14
C MET A 325 -0.12 -10.06 -15.47
N VAL A 326 -1.11 -10.59 -16.16
CA VAL A 326 -1.61 -10.05 -17.42
C VAL A 326 -3.04 -9.53 -17.19
N PRO A 327 -3.24 -8.21 -17.11
CA PRO A 327 -4.58 -7.64 -17.02
C PRO A 327 -5.35 -7.89 -18.32
N ILE A 328 -6.56 -8.44 -18.21
CA ILE A 328 -7.43 -8.74 -19.35
C ILE A 328 -8.43 -7.60 -19.57
N ARG A 329 -9.15 -7.22 -18.51
CA ARG A 329 -10.19 -6.19 -18.53
C ARG A 329 -10.48 -5.66 -17.12
N VAL A 330 -11.11 -4.50 -17.05
CA VAL A 330 -11.72 -3.99 -15.82
C VAL A 330 -13.09 -4.62 -15.65
N HIS A 331 -13.26 -5.40 -14.58
CA HIS A 331 -14.51 -6.05 -14.25
C HIS A 331 -15.50 -5.09 -13.59
N THR A 332 -15.05 -4.36 -12.56
CA THR A 332 -15.90 -3.44 -11.80
C THR A 332 -15.15 -2.15 -11.50
N VAL A 333 -15.84 -1.02 -11.65
CA VAL A 333 -15.42 0.29 -11.16
C VAL A 333 -16.44 0.78 -10.12
N LEU A 334 -15.95 1.16 -8.95
CA LEU A 334 -16.72 1.78 -7.87
C LEU A 334 -16.16 3.18 -7.61
N ILE A 335 -17.05 4.17 -7.58
CA ILE A 335 -16.74 5.53 -7.13
C ILE A 335 -17.82 5.95 -6.13
N SER A 336 -17.38 6.38 -4.95
CA SER A 336 -18.21 7.08 -3.97
C SER A 336 -17.58 8.44 -3.71
N THR A 337 -18.22 9.51 -4.15
CA THR A 337 -17.69 10.87 -4.03
C THR A 337 -18.66 11.77 -3.28
N GLN A 338 -18.10 12.62 -2.43
CA GLN A 338 -18.83 13.67 -1.74
C GLN A 338 -19.30 14.72 -2.75
N HIS A 339 -20.50 15.26 -2.55
CA HIS A 339 -21.11 16.22 -3.47
C HIS A 339 -21.94 17.26 -2.72
N ASP A 340 -22.30 18.36 -3.40
CA ASP A 340 -23.24 19.33 -2.87
C ASP A 340 -24.70 18.83 -2.90
N GLU A 341 -25.62 19.66 -2.41
CA GLU A 341 -27.03 19.28 -2.30
C GLU A 341 -27.81 19.34 -3.61
N THR A 342 -27.24 19.96 -4.64
CA THR A 342 -27.93 20.42 -5.85
C THR A 342 -27.91 19.40 -6.98
N VAL A 343 -26.83 18.63 -7.09
CA VAL A 343 -26.64 17.65 -8.17
C VAL A 343 -27.48 16.38 -7.93
N THR A 344 -28.08 15.86 -8.99
CA THR A 344 -28.85 14.61 -8.97
C THR A 344 -27.95 13.37 -9.14
N ASN A 345 -28.42 12.20 -8.72
CA ASN A 345 -27.67 10.95 -8.91
C ASN A 345 -27.43 10.59 -10.39
N ASP A 346 -28.36 10.96 -11.27
CA ASP A 346 -28.23 10.71 -12.72
C ASP A 346 -27.13 11.58 -13.33
N GLU A 347 -27.06 12.86 -12.95
CA GLU A 347 -25.98 13.77 -13.33
C GLU A 347 -24.64 13.32 -12.77
N ILE A 348 -24.58 12.95 -11.47
CA ILE A 348 -23.36 12.36 -10.86
C ILE A 348 -22.90 11.16 -11.69
N ALA A 349 -23.79 10.22 -12.00
CA ALA A 349 -23.43 9.01 -12.72
C ALA A 349 -22.95 9.30 -14.16
N ALA A 350 -23.56 10.28 -14.85
CA ALA A 350 -23.16 10.69 -16.19
C ALA A 350 -21.78 11.36 -16.17
N ASP A 351 -21.58 12.35 -15.30
CA ASP A 351 -20.35 13.12 -15.18
C ASP A 351 -19.18 12.25 -14.74
N LEU A 352 -19.38 11.35 -13.77
CA LEU A 352 -18.33 10.42 -13.33
C LEU A 352 -17.89 9.49 -14.47
N LYS A 353 -18.81 9.02 -15.32
CA LYS A 353 -18.45 8.22 -16.48
C LYS A 353 -17.65 9.02 -17.50
N GLU A 354 -18.11 10.21 -17.83
CA GLU A 354 -17.54 11.02 -18.91
C GLU A 354 -16.24 11.72 -18.51
N HIS A 355 -16.20 12.35 -17.34
CA HIS A 355 -15.12 13.25 -16.94
C HIS A 355 -14.08 12.59 -16.04
N VAL A 356 -14.38 11.41 -15.47
CA VAL A 356 -13.48 10.71 -14.54
C VAL A 356 -13.06 9.34 -15.06
N ILE A 357 -14.00 8.47 -15.41
CA ILE A 357 -13.70 7.07 -15.77
C ILE A 357 -13.09 6.97 -17.16
N LYS A 358 -13.77 7.49 -18.20
CA LYS A 358 -13.30 7.41 -19.59
C LYS A 358 -11.91 8.03 -19.80
N PRO A 359 -11.56 9.19 -19.20
CA PRO A 359 -10.22 9.76 -19.38
C PRO A 359 -9.11 8.97 -18.69
N VAL A 360 -9.42 8.14 -17.69
CA VAL A 360 -8.44 7.44 -16.88
C VAL A 360 -8.24 5.99 -17.30
N ILE A 361 -9.33 5.25 -17.55
CA ILE A 361 -9.26 3.83 -17.85
C ILE A 361 -9.09 3.65 -19.37
N PRO A 362 -7.99 3.04 -19.83
CA PRO A 362 -7.80 2.76 -21.25
C PRO A 362 -8.97 1.96 -21.84
N GLU A 363 -9.48 2.38 -22.99
CA GLU A 363 -10.67 1.79 -23.63
C GLU A 363 -10.54 0.26 -23.83
N LYS A 364 -9.33 -0.24 -24.10
CA LYS A 364 -9.06 -1.68 -24.24
C LYS A 364 -9.43 -2.53 -23.02
N TYR A 365 -9.57 -1.93 -21.84
CA TYR A 365 -9.96 -2.62 -20.62
C TYR A 365 -11.44 -2.42 -20.26
N LEU A 366 -12.18 -1.59 -20.99
CA LEU A 366 -13.61 -1.36 -20.77
C LEU A 366 -14.43 -2.09 -21.84
N ASP A 367 -15.48 -2.78 -21.40
CA ASP A 367 -16.42 -3.42 -22.31
C ASP A 367 -17.87 -3.31 -21.80
N GLU A 368 -18.81 -3.85 -22.59
CA GLU A 368 -20.24 -3.86 -22.27
C GLU A 368 -20.59 -4.60 -20.98
N LYS A 369 -19.67 -5.42 -20.45
CA LYS A 369 -19.84 -6.19 -19.21
C LYS A 369 -19.18 -5.51 -18.01
N THR A 370 -18.49 -4.38 -18.17
CA THR A 370 -17.90 -3.65 -17.04
C THR A 370 -19.03 -3.12 -16.16
N ILE A 371 -18.95 -3.44 -14.86
CA ILE A 371 -19.93 -3.05 -13.86
C ILE A 371 -19.53 -1.69 -13.27
N PHE A 372 -20.48 -0.77 -13.19
CA PHE A 372 -20.25 0.56 -12.61
C PHE A 372 -21.14 0.77 -11.38
N HIS A 373 -20.51 0.99 -10.23
CA HIS A 373 -21.17 1.44 -9.00
C HIS A 373 -20.80 2.90 -8.76
N LEU A 374 -21.73 3.83 -9.00
CA LEU A 374 -21.50 5.27 -8.92
C LEU A 374 -22.40 5.85 -7.83
N ASN A 375 -21.80 6.27 -6.72
CA ASN A 375 -22.47 6.62 -5.46
C ASN A 375 -23.54 5.59 -5.05
N PRO A 376 -23.18 4.29 -4.87
CA PRO A 376 -24.16 3.24 -4.63
C PRO A 376 -24.95 3.38 -3.31
N SER A 377 -24.44 4.16 -2.35
CA SER A 377 -25.16 4.50 -1.11
C SER A 377 -26.25 5.56 -1.31
N GLY A 378 -26.37 6.13 -2.52
CA GLY A 378 -27.22 7.27 -2.81
C GLY A 378 -26.50 8.58 -2.46
N ARG A 379 -26.94 9.26 -1.40
CA ARG A 379 -26.48 10.62 -1.08
C ARG A 379 -25.21 10.61 -0.21
N PHE A 380 -24.21 11.40 -0.59
CA PHE A 380 -22.96 11.61 0.16
C PHE A 380 -22.63 13.12 0.23
N VAL A 381 -23.40 13.86 1.04
CA VAL A 381 -23.19 15.32 1.21
C VAL A 381 -22.24 15.64 2.36
N ILE A 382 -22.44 14.98 3.50
CA ILE A 382 -21.59 15.07 4.68
C ILE A 382 -20.36 14.20 4.45
N GLY A 383 -19.16 14.77 4.56
CA GLY A 383 -17.90 14.05 4.36
C GLY A 383 -16.76 14.63 5.20
N GLY A 384 -15.53 14.19 4.91
CA GLY A 384 -14.35 14.65 5.63
C GLY A 384 -14.40 14.33 7.14
N PRO A 385 -13.71 15.12 7.98
CA PRO A 385 -13.64 14.90 9.42
C PRO A 385 -15.00 14.93 10.15
N HIS A 386 -15.99 15.65 9.61
CA HIS A 386 -17.35 15.62 10.14
C HIS A 386 -17.97 14.23 10.00
N GLY A 387 -17.85 13.61 8.82
CA GLY A 387 -18.38 12.28 8.52
C GLY A 387 -17.65 11.15 9.24
N ASP A 388 -16.33 11.20 9.34
CA ASP A 388 -15.51 10.11 9.88
C ASP A 388 -14.25 10.63 10.60
N ALA A 389 -13.70 9.86 11.53
CA ALA A 389 -12.40 10.20 12.14
C ALA A 389 -11.27 9.93 11.14
N GLY A 390 -10.19 10.71 11.21
CA GLY A 390 -8.97 10.48 10.44
C GLY A 390 -7.76 10.33 11.34
N LEU A 391 -6.82 9.47 10.96
CA LEU A 391 -5.52 9.31 11.60
C LEU A 391 -4.42 9.05 10.56
N THR A 392 -3.23 9.60 10.80
CA THR A 392 -2.02 9.32 10.02
C THR A 392 -1.74 7.81 9.98
N GLY A 393 -1.29 7.31 8.83
CA GLY A 393 -0.87 5.92 8.67
C GLY A 393 -2.01 4.90 8.62
N ARG A 394 -3.25 5.32 8.35
CA ARG A 394 -4.42 4.42 8.20
C ARG A 394 -4.72 4.02 6.75
N LYS A 395 -3.85 4.41 5.81
CA LYS A 395 -3.99 4.15 4.37
C LYS A 395 -2.76 3.48 3.74
N ILE A 396 -1.97 2.76 4.54
CA ILE A 396 -0.69 2.16 4.13
C ILE A 396 -0.75 1.23 2.90
N ILE A 397 -1.87 0.53 2.67
CA ILE A 397 -2.04 -0.30 1.47
C ILE A 397 -2.34 0.55 0.22
N ILE A 398 -3.05 1.67 0.39
CA ILE A 398 -3.28 2.67 -0.66
C ILE A 398 -1.98 3.43 -0.94
N ASP A 399 -1.12 3.62 0.06
CA ASP A 399 0.17 4.27 -0.12
C ASP A 399 1.18 3.44 -0.90
N THR A 400 0.97 2.13 -0.92
CA THR A 400 1.91 1.16 -1.48
C THR A 400 1.38 0.52 -2.75
N TYR A 401 0.89 -0.71 -2.68
CA TYR A 401 0.68 -1.57 -3.84
C TYR A 401 -0.77 -2.06 -3.98
N GLY A 402 -1.72 -1.49 -3.22
CA GLY A 402 -3.15 -1.81 -3.36
C GLY A 402 -3.50 -3.28 -3.06
N GLY A 403 -2.71 -3.94 -2.19
CA GLY A 403 -2.87 -5.34 -1.81
C GLY A 403 -1.92 -6.30 -2.51
N TRP A 404 -1.23 -5.85 -3.57
CA TRP A 404 -0.19 -6.62 -4.23
C TRP A 404 1.14 -6.61 -3.46
N GLY A 405 2.03 -7.54 -3.79
CA GLY A 405 3.30 -7.70 -3.07
C GLY A 405 3.06 -8.08 -1.61
N ALA A 406 3.54 -7.25 -0.68
CA ALA A 406 3.33 -7.39 0.75
C ALA A 406 3.49 -6.02 1.46
N HIS A 407 3.15 -5.96 2.74
CA HIS A 407 3.31 -4.76 3.55
C HIS A 407 3.95 -5.05 4.91
N GLY A 408 4.80 -4.14 5.38
CA GLY A 408 5.58 -4.26 6.61
C GLY A 408 4.85 -3.91 7.90
N GLY A 409 3.80 -3.09 7.75
CA GLY A 409 3.01 -2.53 8.85
C GLY A 409 3.35 -1.07 9.17
N GLY A 410 4.58 -0.64 8.88
CA GLY A 410 5.01 0.74 9.11
C GLY A 410 4.37 1.76 8.17
N ALA A 411 3.79 2.83 8.72
CA ALA A 411 3.31 3.99 7.97
C ALA A 411 4.47 4.90 7.52
N PHE A 412 4.20 5.80 6.55
CA PHE A 412 5.21 6.69 5.98
C PHE A 412 5.11 8.13 6.46
N SER A 413 3.92 8.74 6.37
CA SER A 413 3.73 10.17 6.60
C SER A 413 4.12 10.62 8.01
N GLY A 414 4.71 11.81 8.11
CA GLY A 414 5.18 12.38 9.37
C GLY A 414 6.53 11.88 9.87
N LYS A 415 7.20 10.98 9.12
CA LYS A 415 8.47 10.38 9.53
C LYS A 415 9.64 10.92 8.71
N ASP A 416 10.69 11.38 9.40
CA ASP A 416 11.97 11.73 8.76
C ASP A 416 12.71 10.46 8.25
N PRO A 417 13.68 10.58 7.32
CA PRO A 417 14.24 9.43 6.62
C PRO A 417 15.12 8.52 7.48
N THR A 418 15.42 8.87 8.73
CA THR A 418 16.05 7.93 9.68
C THR A 418 15.11 6.81 10.12
N LYS A 419 13.79 6.99 9.95
CA LYS A 419 12.78 5.94 10.19
C LYS A 419 12.73 5.00 9.00
N VAL A 420 13.21 3.77 9.22
CA VAL A 420 13.33 2.75 8.18
C VAL A 420 12.00 2.30 7.59
N ASP A 421 10.87 2.54 8.26
CA ASP A 421 9.54 2.34 7.66
C ASP A 421 9.39 3.06 6.33
N ARG A 422 9.88 4.31 6.24
CA ARG A 422 9.83 5.12 5.02
C ARG A 422 11.03 4.83 4.13
N SER A 423 12.24 5.05 4.63
CA SER A 423 13.45 4.95 3.80
C SER A 423 13.73 3.51 3.34
N GLY A 424 13.52 2.52 4.20
CA GLY A 424 13.62 1.09 3.88
C GLY A 424 12.59 0.64 2.84
N ALA A 425 11.34 1.11 2.94
CA ALA A 425 10.32 0.83 1.91
C ALA A 425 10.66 1.47 0.57
N TYR A 426 11.15 2.72 0.57
CA TYR A 426 11.53 3.43 -0.65
C TYR A 426 12.70 2.76 -1.36
N ILE A 427 13.76 2.37 -0.64
CA ILE A 427 14.89 1.66 -1.26
C ILE A 427 14.50 0.26 -1.75
N ALA A 428 13.61 -0.43 -1.03
CA ALA A 428 13.08 -1.72 -1.47
C ALA A 428 12.26 -1.57 -2.76
N ARG A 429 11.43 -0.51 -2.89
CA ARG A 429 10.76 -0.16 -4.15
C ARG A 429 11.76 0.06 -5.26
N GLN A 430 12.82 0.86 -5.02
CA GLN A 430 13.85 1.11 -6.03
C GLN A 430 14.53 -0.20 -6.47
N ALA A 431 14.82 -1.11 -5.53
CA ALA A 431 15.40 -2.41 -5.83
C ALA A 431 14.48 -3.26 -6.71
N ALA A 432 13.22 -3.47 -6.28
CA ALA A 432 12.24 -4.24 -7.03
C ALA A 432 12.01 -3.66 -8.43
N LYS A 433 11.83 -2.34 -8.53
CA LYS A 433 11.65 -1.63 -9.80
C LYS A 433 12.86 -1.79 -10.71
N SER A 434 14.07 -1.71 -10.15
CA SER A 434 15.30 -1.88 -10.93
C SER A 434 15.46 -3.30 -11.45
N ILE A 435 15.09 -4.33 -10.67
CA ILE A 435 15.14 -5.74 -11.11
C ILE A 435 14.24 -5.94 -12.34
N VAL A 436 12.99 -5.45 -12.28
CA VAL A 436 12.02 -5.58 -13.38
C VAL A 436 12.43 -4.73 -14.59
N ALA A 437 12.85 -3.49 -14.38
CA ALA A 437 13.26 -2.58 -15.46
C ALA A 437 14.52 -3.04 -16.19
N ASN A 438 15.46 -3.70 -15.51
CA ASN A 438 16.65 -4.31 -16.14
C ASN A 438 16.33 -5.67 -16.79
N GLY A 439 15.07 -6.13 -16.74
CA GLY A 439 14.61 -7.35 -17.39
C GLY A 439 15.12 -8.64 -16.75
N LEU A 440 15.50 -8.61 -15.47
CA LEU A 440 15.92 -9.81 -14.71
C LEU A 440 14.72 -10.66 -14.29
N ALA A 441 13.56 -10.03 -14.11
CA ALA A 441 12.28 -10.67 -13.80
C ALA A 441 11.13 -9.84 -14.39
N ARG A 442 9.95 -10.42 -14.55
CA ARG A 442 8.73 -9.68 -14.92
C ARG A 442 7.98 -9.15 -13.70
N ARG A 443 8.19 -9.78 -12.55
CA ARG A 443 7.57 -9.46 -11.26
C ARG A 443 8.58 -9.70 -10.16
N CYS A 444 8.65 -8.81 -9.18
CA CYS A 444 9.61 -8.94 -8.09
C CYS A 444 9.06 -8.38 -6.78
N LEU A 445 9.24 -9.14 -5.70
CA LEU A 445 9.09 -8.70 -4.31
C LEU A 445 10.48 -8.67 -3.66
N VAL A 446 10.77 -7.60 -2.92
CA VAL A 446 11.99 -7.45 -2.11
C VAL A 446 11.57 -7.16 -0.68
N GLN A 447 12.10 -7.90 0.30
CA GLN A 447 11.92 -7.62 1.72
C GLN A 447 13.25 -7.17 2.33
N VAL A 448 13.21 -6.23 3.26
CA VAL A 448 14.34 -5.85 4.13
C VAL A 448 13.86 -5.73 5.58
N SER A 449 14.69 -6.06 6.57
CA SER A 449 14.34 -5.87 7.99
C SER A 449 15.49 -5.30 8.83
N TYR A 450 15.15 -4.64 9.93
CA TYR A 450 16.09 -3.93 10.80
C TYR A 450 15.81 -4.18 12.28
N ALA A 451 16.84 -3.98 13.10
CA ALA A 451 16.73 -3.77 14.54
C ALA A 451 17.13 -2.32 14.88
N ILE A 452 16.46 -1.74 15.87
CA ILE A 452 16.74 -0.38 16.32
C ILE A 452 18.23 -0.21 16.70
N GLY A 453 18.85 0.87 16.23
CA GLY A 453 20.26 1.18 16.50
C GLY A 453 21.28 0.36 15.72
N VAL A 454 20.86 -0.63 14.91
CA VAL A 454 21.74 -1.43 14.04
C VAL A 454 21.73 -0.87 12.62
N PRO A 455 22.89 -0.53 12.01
CA PRO A 455 22.92 0.00 10.64
C PRO A 455 22.60 -1.05 9.57
N GLU A 456 23.17 -2.25 9.69
CA GLU A 456 23.00 -3.31 8.70
C GLU A 456 21.62 -3.97 8.83
N PRO A 457 20.98 -4.36 7.70
CA PRO A 457 19.72 -5.09 7.76
C PRO A 457 19.92 -6.49 8.36
N LEU A 458 18.96 -6.93 9.16
CA LEU A 458 18.94 -8.29 9.72
C LEU A 458 18.63 -9.34 8.66
N SER A 459 17.80 -9.00 7.68
CA SER A 459 17.46 -9.87 6.57
C SER A 459 17.19 -9.08 5.29
N VAL A 460 17.47 -9.71 4.15
CA VAL A 460 17.06 -9.27 2.81
C VAL A 460 16.58 -10.50 2.05
N PHE A 461 15.41 -10.40 1.42
CA PHE A 461 14.79 -11.49 0.65
C PHE A 461 14.29 -10.97 -0.71
N VAL A 462 14.37 -11.83 -1.73
CA VAL A 462 13.90 -11.56 -3.09
C VAL A 462 13.07 -12.75 -3.58
N ASP A 463 11.92 -12.47 -4.18
CA ASP A 463 11.05 -13.44 -4.85
C ASP A 463 10.62 -12.89 -6.21
N SER A 464 10.96 -13.60 -7.28
CA SER A 464 10.54 -13.24 -8.65
C SER A 464 9.22 -13.87 -9.08
N TYR A 465 8.55 -14.60 -8.19
CA TYR A 465 7.35 -15.39 -8.45
C TYR A 465 7.51 -16.38 -9.61
N GLY A 466 8.73 -16.88 -9.82
CA GLY A 466 9.07 -17.76 -10.94
C GLY A 466 9.25 -17.05 -12.28
N THR A 467 9.22 -15.71 -12.32
CA THR A 467 9.43 -14.92 -13.54
C THR A 467 10.88 -14.53 -13.78
N GLY A 468 11.78 -14.83 -12.84
CA GLY A 468 13.20 -14.56 -12.93
C GLY A 468 13.87 -15.33 -14.07
N LYS A 469 14.72 -14.65 -14.84
CA LYS A 469 15.58 -15.29 -15.86
C LYS A 469 16.77 -16.02 -15.25
N ILE A 470 17.16 -15.60 -14.06
CA ILE A 470 18.19 -16.21 -13.20
C ILE A 470 17.58 -16.58 -11.85
N PRO A 471 18.19 -17.52 -11.10
CA PRO A 471 17.68 -17.91 -9.79
C PRO A 471 17.58 -16.72 -8.82
N ASP A 472 16.54 -16.67 -7.98
CA ASP A 472 16.32 -15.59 -7.02
C ASP A 472 17.49 -15.36 -6.05
N LYS A 473 18.25 -16.42 -5.73
CA LYS A 473 19.48 -16.32 -4.93
C LYS A 473 20.55 -15.44 -5.59
N GLU A 474 20.62 -15.44 -6.92
CA GLU A 474 21.59 -14.65 -7.69
C GLU A 474 21.07 -13.21 -7.85
N ILE A 475 19.77 -13.03 -8.05
CA ILE A 475 19.13 -11.71 -8.00
C ILE A 475 19.37 -11.05 -6.62
N LEU A 476 19.24 -11.81 -5.53
CA LEU A 476 19.52 -11.33 -4.18
C LEU A 476 20.98 -10.88 -4.03
N SER A 477 21.96 -11.63 -4.56
CA SER A 477 23.37 -11.21 -4.54
C SER A 477 23.57 -9.90 -5.30
N ILE A 478 23.00 -9.77 -6.49
CA ILE A 478 23.04 -8.54 -7.29
C ILE A 478 22.44 -7.37 -6.49
N VAL A 479 21.30 -7.58 -5.83
CA VAL A 479 20.67 -6.54 -4.99
C VAL A 479 21.60 -6.10 -3.87
N LYS A 480 22.20 -7.04 -3.12
CA LYS A 480 23.11 -6.70 -2.01
C LYS A 480 24.38 -6.00 -2.46
N GLU A 481 24.85 -6.24 -3.68
CA GLU A 481 26.03 -5.57 -4.24
C GLU A 481 25.72 -4.17 -4.81
N ASN A 482 24.49 -3.94 -5.27
CA ASN A 482 24.11 -2.70 -5.94
C ASN A 482 23.34 -1.71 -5.05
N PHE A 483 22.82 -2.14 -3.90
CA PHE A 483 22.04 -1.32 -2.97
C PHE A 483 22.65 -1.34 -1.57
N ASP A 484 22.91 -0.15 -1.04
CA ASP A 484 23.31 0.03 0.36
C ASP A 484 22.07 0.25 1.22
N PHE A 485 21.76 -0.74 2.05
CA PHE A 485 20.56 -0.75 2.90
C PHE A 485 20.78 -0.08 4.26
N ARG A 486 21.94 0.51 4.54
CA ARG A 486 22.15 1.22 5.81
C ARG A 486 21.34 2.52 5.84
N PRO A 487 20.59 2.84 6.92
CA PRO A 487 19.65 3.97 6.95
C PRO A 487 20.25 5.32 6.56
N GLY A 488 21.45 5.64 7.06
CA GLY A 488 22.15 6.88 6.70
C GLY A 488 22.57 6.92 5.23
N MET A 489 22.93 5.77 4.66
CA MET A 489 23.31 5.65 3.25
C MET A 489 22.09 5.71 2.32
N ILE A 490 20.97 5.07 2.68
CA ILE A 490 19.70 5.22 1.97
C ILE A 490 19.30 6.69 1.90
N THR A 491 19.36 7.37 3.05
CA THR A 491 19.00 8.78 3.17
C THR A 491 19.81 9.66 2.21
N ILE A 492 21.13 9.41 2.08
CA ILE A 492 22.01 10.15 1.17
C ILE A 492 21.75 9.76 -0.28
N ASN A 493 21.71 8.46 -0.59
CA ASN A 493 21.59 7.96 -1.96
C ASN A 493 20.27 8.33 -2.63
N LEU A 494 19.20 8.49 -1.84
CA LEU A 494 17.89 8.94 -2.29
C LEU A 494 17.63 10.43 -2.00
N ASP A 495 18.61 11.17 -1.50
CA ASP A 495 18.54 12.60 -1.17
C ASP A 495 17.39 12.97 -0.20
N LEU A 496 17.03 12.10 0.73
CA LEU A 496 15.75 12.18 1.48
C LEU A 496 15.68 13.29 2.55
N LYS A 497 16.74 14.07 2.75
CA LYS A 497 16.73 15.21 3.69
C LYS A 497 16.21 16.51 3.06
N LYS A 498 15.96 16.51 1.75
CA LYS A 498 15.40 17.66 1.03
C LYS A 498 13.92 17.85 1.39
N GLY A 499 13.61 18.90 2.16
CA GLY A 499 12.25 19.35 2.47
C GLY A 499 11.68 20.35 1.47
N GLY A 500 10.60 21.04 1.84
CA GLY A 500 9.99 22.10 1.04
C GLY A 500 8.88 21.66 0.09
N GLY A 501 8.13 20.62 0.45
CA GLY A 501 6.93 20.15 -0.27
C GLY A 501 7.11 18.80 -0.97
N ARG A 502 8.21 18.10 -0.70
CA ARG A 502 8.53 16.82 -1.32
C ARG A 502 7.65 15.71 -0.76
N PHE A 503 7.54 15.62 0.56
CA PHE A 503 6.82 14.53 1.22
C PHE A 503 5.31 14.75 1.19
N THR A 504 4.85 16.00 1.24
CA THR A 504 3.42 16.35 1.10
C THR A 504 2.86 15.81 -0.21
N LYS A 505 3.64 15.87 -1.31
CA LYS A 505 3.25 15.27 -2.58
C LYS A 505 3.05 13.76 -2.51
N THR A 506 3.74 13.05 -1.61
CA THR A 506 3.61 11.59 -1.44
C THR A 506 2.37 11.19 -0.65
N ALA A 507 1.88 12.07 0.24
CA ALA A 507 0.85 11.76 1.22
C ALA A 507 -0.55 11.52 0.64
N ALA A 508 -0.78 11.79 -0.64
CA ALA A 508 -1.97 11.40 -1.38
C ALA A 508 -1.59 10.81 -2.74
N TYR A 509 -2.44 9.91 -3.22
CA TYR A 509 -2.30 9.25 -4.53
C TYR A 509 -1.06 8.37 -4.68
N GLY A 510 -0.63 7.73 -3.59
CA GLY A 510 0.43 6.71 -3.59
C GLY A 510 1.85 7.28 -3.55
N HIS A 511 2.73 6.57 -2.86
CA HIS A 511 4.16 6.90 -2.76
C HIS A 511 4.97 6.38 -3.95
N PHE A 512 4.42 5.42 -4.71
CA PHE A 512 5.13 4.68 -5.76
C PHE A 512 4.45 4.82 -7.13
N GLY A 513 5.21 4.56 -8.19
CA GLY A 513 4.72 4.58 -9.58
C GLY A 513 4.41 5.97 -10.13
N ARG A 514 5.16 6.99 -9.67
CA ARG A 514 4.96 8.39 -10.08
C ARG A 514 6.27 8.96 -10.60
N ASP A 515 6.19 9.75 -11.67
CA ASP A 515 7.35 10.24 -12.41
C ASP A 515 7.85 11.63 -11.96
N ASP A 516 7.39 12.10 -10.80
CA ASP A 516 7.88 13.35 -10.22
C ASP A 516 9.37 13.21 -9.85
N SER A 517 10.18 14.19 -10.25
CA SER A 517 11.64 14.16 -10.02
C SER A 517 12.04 14.10 -8.55
N ASP A 518 11.17 14.51 -7.63
CA ASP A 518 11.46 14.38 -6.19
C ASP A 518 11.31 12.93 -5.70
N PHE A 519 10.70 12.01 -6.46
CA PHE A 519 10.58 10.60 -6.09
C PHE A 519 11.77 9.80 -6.59
N THR A 520 12.93 10.12 -6.02
CA THR A 520 14.23 9.52 -6.38
C THR A 520 14.27 8.00 -6.29
N TRP A 521 13.41 7.37 -5.48
CA TRP A 521 13.26 5.91 -5.41
C TRP A 521 12.59 5.29 -6.64
N GLU A 522 11.91 6.08 -7.46
CA GLU A 522 11.37 5.64 -8.75
C GLU A 522 12.42 5.66 -9.87
N VAL A 523 13.61 6.21 -9.62
CA VAL A 523 14.73 6.19 -10.58
C VAL A 523 15.35 4.79 -10.59
N VAL A 524 15.28 4.15 -11.76
CA VAL A 524 15.86 2.83 -12.01
C VAL A 524 17.38 2.88 -11.92
N LYS A 525 17.97 1.98 -11.14
CA LYS A 525 19.41 1.77 -11.11
C LYS A 525 19.81 0.75 -12.19
N PRO A 526 20.81 1.05 -13.04
CA PRO A 526 21.45 0.04 -13.86
C PRO A 526 22.09 -1.02 -12.96
N LEU A 527 21.73 -2.29 -13.14
CA LEU A 527 22.26 -3.38 -12.33
C LEU A 527 23.47 -4.01 -13.02
N LYS A 528 24.57 -4.17 -12.28
CA LYS A 528 25.73 -4.93 -12.75
C LYS A 528 25.41 -6.42 -12.66
N ALA A 529 24.81 -6.96 -13.71
CA ALA A 529 24.61 -8.40 -13.89
C ALA A 529 25.52 -8.90 -15.02
N ASP A 530 26.15 -10.06 -14.84
CA ASP A 530 26.88 -10.71 -15.93
C ASP A 530 25.89 -11.05 -17.06
N LYS A 531 25.92 -10.25 -18.13
CA LYS A 531 25.00 -10.37 -19.28
C LYS A 531 25.05 -11.74 -19.97
N ALA A 532 26.04 -12.57 -19.68
CA ALA A 532 26.15 -13.93 -20.19
C ALA A 532 25.22 -14.92 -19.46
N ALA A 533 24.68 -14.56 -18.28
CA ALA A 533 23.78 -15.37 -17.48
C ALA A 533 22.31 -14.87 -17.49
N ALA A 534 22.05 -13.63 -17.95
CA ALA A 534 20.75 -12.94 -17.83
C ALA A 534 19.90 -12.93 -19.11
#